data_AF-A0A2M7R9T2-F1
#
_entry.id   AF-A0A2M7R9T2-F1
#
_cell.length_a   1.000
_cell.length_b   1.000
_cell.length_c   1.000
_cell.angle_alpha   90.00
_cell.angle_beta   90.00
_cell.angle_gamma   90.00
#
_symmetry.space_group_name_H-M   'P 1'
#
loop_
_entity.id
_entity.type
_entity.pdbx_description
1 polymer ?
#
loop_
_entity_poly.entity_id
_entity_poly.type
_entity_poly.pdbx_seq_one_letter_code
_entity_poly.pdbx_strand_id
1 'polypeptide(L)'
;MKIRSTKLDSYFLKNKNPVISFLIISDTIFTGAAGLLGPIFAFFIVDFIQGGSVAVAGLAATIYLFTKSVFQIPIAYLIDRIRG
;
A
#
# COMPACT_ATOMS: atom_id res chain seq x y z
N MET A 1 -24.24 -28.48 20.54
CA MET A 1 -23.59 -27.22 20.12
C MET A 1 -22.47 -27.57 19.14
N LYS A 2 -22.65 -27.37 17.83
CA LYS A 2 -21.70 -27.83 16.80
C LYS A 2 -20.54 -26.83 16.72
N ILE A 3 -19.35 -27.22 17.18
CA ILE A 3 -18.15 -26.37 17.13
C ILE A 3 -17.84 -26.11 15.64
N ARG A 4 -18.09 -24.87 15.18
CA ARG A 4 -17.71 -24.41 13.84
C ARG A 4 -16.21 -24.15 13.82
N SER A 5 -15.41 -25.20 13.93
CA SER A 5 -13.97 -25.11 13.67
C SER A 5 -13.79 -24.90 12.17
N THR A 6 -13.50 -23.67 11.76
CA THR A 6 -13.09 -23.36 10.39
C THR A 6 -11.73 -24.03 10.15
N LYS A 7 -11.68 -24.98 9.21
CA LYS A 7 -10.45 -25.73 8.87
C LYS A 7 -9.32 -24.77 8.47
N LEU A 8 -8.07 -25.12 8.75
CA LEU A 8 -6.90 -24.28 8.41
C LEU A 8 -6.86 -23.86 6.93
N ASP A 9 -7.39 -24.69 6.02
CA ASP A 9 -7.49 -24.40 4.59
C ASP A 9 -8.33 -23.15 4.26
N SER A 10 -9.27 -22.74 5.12
CA SER A 10 -10.03 -21.50 4.92
C SER A 10 -9.20 -20.24 5.21
N TYR A 11 -8.14 -20.34 6.01
CA TYR A 11 -7.24 -19.21 6.28
C TYR A 11 -6.32 -18.93 5.08
N PHE A 12 -5.91 -19.98 4.36
CA PHE A 12 -5.10 -19.86 3.14
C PHE A 12 -5.92 -19.61 1.88
N LEU A 13 -7.17 -19.14 2.01
CA LEU A 13 -8.06 -18.78 0.90
C LEU A 13 -8.28 -19.89 -0.15
N LYS A 14 -7.91 -21.15 0.14
CA LYS A 14 -7.96 -22.29 -0.82
C LYS A 14 -9.37 -22.62 -1.30
N ASN A 15 -10.39 -22.30 -0.50
CA ASN A 15 -11.80 -22.57 -0.81
C ASN A 15 -12.56 -21.33 -1.34
N LYS A 16 -11.86 -20.29 -1.83
CA LYS A 16 -12.46 -19.08 -2.39
C LYS A 16 -12.20 -18.96 -3.90
N ASN A 17 -12.94 -18.06 -4.57
CA ASN A 17 -12.73 -17.75 -5.98
C ASN A 17 -11.25 -17.37 -6.20
N PRO A 18 -10.53 -18.04 -7.12
CA PRO A 18 -9.10 -17.82 -7.34
C PRO A 18 -8.78 -16.36 -7.68
N VAL A 19 -9.68 -15.66 -8.38
CA VAL A 19 -9.54 -14.24 -8.72
C VAL A 19 -9.52 -13.38 -7.45
N ILE A 20 -10.46 -13.61 -6.53
CA ILE A 20 -10.54 -12.87 -5.27
C ILE A 20 -9.32 -13.18 -4.39
N SER A 21 -8.89 -14.43 -4.34
CA SER A 21 -7.68 -14.83 -3.60
C SER A 21 -6.45 -14.12 -4.13
N PHE A 22 -6.29 -14.06 -5.45
CA PHE A 22 -5.19 -13.33 -6.09
C PHE A 22 -5.23 -11.83 -5.79
N LEU A 23 -6.42 -11.20 -5.87
CA LEU A 23 -6.59 -9.79 -5.54
C LEU A 23 -6.19 -9.48 -4.09
N ILE A 24 -6.61 -10.31 -3.13
CA ILE A 24 -6.24 -10.13 -1.71
C ILE A 24 -4.73 -10.23 -1.52
N ILE A 25 -4.09 -11.23 -2.13
CA ILE A 25 -2.64 -11.42 -2.00
C ILE A 25 -1.91 -10.23 -2.64
N SER A 26 -2.32 -9.80 -3.84
CA SER A 26 -1.75 -8.65 -4.53
C SER A 26 -1.88 -7.37 -3.71
N ASP A 27 -3.06 -7.09 -3.15
CA ASP A 27 -3.30 -5.91 -2.32
C ASP A 27 -2.46 -5.91 -1.04
N THR A 28 -2.34 -7.08 -0.41
CA THR A 28 -1.51 -7.27 0.80
C THR A 28 -0.03 -7.00 0.50
N ILE A 29 0.50 -7.56 -0.60
CA ILE A 29 1.90 -7.36 -0.99
C ILE A 29 2.15 -5.89 -1.34
N PHE A 30 1.26 -5.27 -2.14
CA PHE A 30 1.44 -3.90 -2.57
C PHE A 30 1.37 -2.91 -1.40
N THR A 31 0.37 -3.05 -0.54
CA THR A 31 0.21 -2.19 0.64
C THR A 31 1.33 -2.42 1.66
N GLY A 32 1.75 -3.67 1.85
CA GLY A 32 2.89 -4.01 2.71
C GLY A 32 4.21 -3.40 2.20
N ALA A 33 4.49 -3.53 0.91
CA ALA A 33 5.69 -2.95 0.29
C ALA A 33 5.69 -1.42 0.38
N ALA A 34 4.56 -0.78 0.08
CA ALA A 34 4.40 0.67 0.21
C ALA A 34 4.61 1.15 1.65
N GLY A 35 4.09 0.41 2.64
CA GLY A 35 4.28 0.71 4.06
C GLY A 35 5.73 0.58 4.52
N LEU A 36 6.44 -0.46 4.06
CA LEU A 36 7.85 -0.68 4.40
C LEU A 36 8.79 0.33 3.72
N LEU A 37 8.43 0.82 2.54
CA LEU A 37 9.20 1.84 1.82
C LEU A 37 9.36 3.13 2.62
N GLY A 38 8.36 3.55 3.39
CA GLY A 38 8.40 4.77 4.20
C GLY A 38 9.64 4.87 5.11
N PRO A 39 9.84 3.96 6.08
CA PRO A 39 11.01 3.99 6.96
C PRO A 39 12.33 3.76 6.21
N ILE A 40 12.37 2.85 5.22
CA ILE A 40 13.59 2.61 4.42
C ILE A 40 14.02 3.90 3.71
N PHE A 41 13.06 4.62 3.12
CA PHE A 41 13.32 5.87 2.41
C PHE A 41 13.74 7.00 3.36
N ALA A 42 13.19 7.04 4.59
CA ALA A 42 13.62 7.99 5.60
C ALA A 42 15.10 7.80 5.98
N PHE A 43 15.56 6.57 6.21
CA PHE A 43 16.97 6.27 6.45
C PHE A 43 17.84 6.63 5.23
N PHE A 44 17.37 6.30 4.03
CA PHE A 44 18.07 6.65 2.80
C PHE A 44 18.31 8.17 2.67
N ILE A 45 17.30 8.99 2.97
CA ILE A 45 17.42 10.45 2.93
C ILE A 45 18.46 10.94 3.94
N VAL A 46 18.45 10.41 5.17
CA VAL A 46 19.36 10.88 6.23
C VAL A 46 20.81 10.48 5.94
N ASP A 47 21.03 9.25 5.50
CA ASP A 47 22.38 8.67 5.44
C ASP A 47 23.07 8.88 4.07
N PHE A 48 22.30 9.00 2.98
CA PHE A 48 22.85 8.98 1.62
C PHE A 48 22.61 10.26 0.82
N ILE A 49 21.79 11.20 1.31
CA ILE A 49 21.57 12.49 0.64
C ILE A 49 22.42 13.58 1.29
N GLN A 50 23.16 14.34 0.49
CA GLN A 50 23.91 15.50 0.98
C GLN A 50 22.95 16.56 1.55
N GLY A 51 23.17 16.97 2.80
CA GLY A 51 22.23 17.83 3.53
C GLY A 51 20.97 17.10 4.01
N GLY A 52 20.95 15.76 3.93
CA GLY A 52 19.91 14.90 4.46
C GLY A 52 19.74 15.09 5.97
N SER A 53 18.51 15.21 6.42
CA SER A 53 18.16 15.26 7.84
C SER A 53 16.75 14.72 8.05
N VAL A 54 16.41 14.41 9.30
CA VAL A 54 15.05 13.98 9.67
C VAL A 54 14.00 15.02 9.25
N ALA A 55 14.33 16.31 9.33
CA ALA A 55 13.46 17.39 8.87
C ALA A 55 13.24 17.35 7.35
N VAL A 56 14.30 17.10 6.57
CA VAL A 56 14.20 16.95 5.10
C VAL A 56 13.36 15.72 4.74
N ALA A 57 13.55 14.60 5.43
CA ALA A 57 12.74 13.39 5.23
C ALA A 57 11.25 13.62 5.54
N GLY A 58 10.95 14.32 6.65
CA GLY A 58 9.58 14.69 7.01
C GLY A 58 8.93 15.65 6.02
N LEU A 59 9.67 16.65 5.52
CA LEU A 59 9.20 17.57 4.49
C LEU A 59 8.91 16.81 3.18
N ALA A 60 9.82 15.92 2.76
CA ALA A 60 9.62 15.10 1.57
C ALA A 60 8.38 14.21 1.68
N ALA A 61 8.17 13.56 2.83
CA ALA A 61 6.95 12.77 3.09
C ALA A 61 5.69 13.64 3.05
N THR A 62 5.75 14.86 3.59
CA THR A 62 4.62 15.81 3.57
C THR A 62 4.28 16.24 2.15
N ILE A 63 5.27 16.61 1.33
CA ILE A 63 5.08 16.96 -0.08
C ILE A 63 4.49 15.77 -0.85
N TYR A 64 5.01 14.57 -0.60
CA TYR A 64 4.49 13.35 -1.22
C TYR A 64 3.01 13.11 -0.86
N LEU A 65 2.66 13.12 0.43
CA LEU A 65 1.29 12.90 0.88
C LEU A 65 0.34 13.98 0.38
N PHE A 66 0.76 15.24 0.44
CA PHE A 66 -0.02 16.36 -0.07
C PHE A 66 -0.29 16.21 -1.57
N THR A 67 0.76 15.97 -2.37
CA THR A 67 0.62 15.75 -3.81
C THR A 67 -0.28 14.55 -4.08
N LYS A 68 -0.06 13.42 -3.41
CA LYS A 68 -0.90 12.23 -3.53
C LYS A 68 -2.37 12.56 -3.26
N SER A 69 -2.69 13.20 -2.14
CA SER A 69 -4.07 13.51 -1.75
C SER A 69 -4.75 14.49 -2.71
N VAL A 70 -4.04 15.52 -3.18
CA VAL A 70 -4.58 16.51 -4.12
C VAL A 70 -4.86 15.88 -5.48
N PHE A 71 -3.93 15.08 -6.00
CA PHE A 71 -4.07 14.48 -7.32
C PHE A 71 -4.93 13.20 -7.33
N GLN A 72 -5.18 12.57 -6.19
CA GLN A 72 -5.98 11.34 -6.11
C GLN A 72 -7.41 11.54 -6.64
N ILE A 73 -8.08 12.65 -6.34
CA ILE A 73 -9.46 12.91 -6.79
C ILE A 73 -9.53 13.15 -8.31
N PRO A 74 -8.72 14.06 -8.90
CA PRO A 74 -8.70 14.25 -10.35
C PRO A 74 -8.36 12.98 -11.13
N ILE A 75 -7.38 12.20 -10.65
CA ILE A 75 -6.97 10.96 -11.31
C ILE A 75 -8.10 9.92 -11.24
N ALA A 76 -8.77 9.79 -10.09
CA ALA A 76 -9.93 8.90 -9.96
C ALA A 76 -11.04 9.28 -10.96
N TYR A 77 -11.37 10.57 -11.06
CA TYR A 77 -12.35 11.07 -12.03
C TYR A 77 -11.95 10.78 -13.49
N LEU A 78 -10.66 10.94 -13.82
CA LEU A 78 -10.15 10.63 -15.15
C LEU A 78 -10.29 9.13 -15.47
N ILE A 79 -9.89 8.27 -14.53
CA ILE A 79 -9.97 6.81 -14.69
C ILE A 79 -11.42 6.36 -14.85
N ASP A 80 -12.34 6.87 -14.02
CA ASP A 80 -13.78 6.53 -14.09
C ASP A 80 -14.39 6.91 -15.45
N ARG A 81 -13.86 7.94 -16.11
CA ARG A 81 -14.34 8.39 -17.42
C ARG A 81 -13.78 7.56 -18.58
N ILE A 82 -12.63 6.92 -18.39
CA ILE A 82 -12.07 5.97 -19.35
C ILE A 82 -12.91 4.70 -19.22
N ARG A 83 -13.92 4.55 -20.09
CA ARG A 83 -14.71 3.32 -20.18
C ARG A 83 -13.80 2.18 -20.62
N GLY A 84 -13.40 1.34 -19.67
CA GLY A 84 -12.97 -0.04 -19.91
C GLY A 84 -14.17 -0.95 -20.06
#